data_AF-A0A8X8W1C0-F1
#
_entry.id   AF-A0A8X8W1C0-F1
#
_cell.length_a   1.000
_cell.length_b   1.000
_cell.length_c   1.000
_cell.angle_alpha   90.00
_cell.angle_beta   90.00
_cell.angle_gamma   90.00
#
_symmetry.space_group_name_H-M   'P 1'
#
loop_
_entity.id
_entity.type
_entity.pdbx_description
1 polymer ?
#
loop_
_entity_poly.entity_id
_entity_poly.type
_entity_poly.pdbx_seq_one_letter_code
_entity_poly.pdbx_strand_id
1 'polypeptide(L)'
;MFRKRRDGLLKKANELSILCGVDVGIVIHKKEQSNAVLWPSPESFRSRVQKFMEFRDEERKRRMSTHEGLVKQMVQGEMENLEKLKNAIQLKESQQLVVKSMQTNSFNGFGIDQLNAMNSFADHMLKKLQQRDNDLNAK
;
A
#
# COMPACT_ATOMS: atom_id res chain seq x y z
N MET A 1 -0.48 27.48 16.35
CA MET A 1 -0.24 26.24 15.58
C MET A 1 -0.92 26.22 14.21
N PHE A 2 -2.23 26.48 14.13
CA PHE A 2 -3.01 26.47 12.87
C PHE A 2 -2.40 27.32 11.75
N ARG A 3 -2.13 28.62 12.00
CA ARG A 3 -1.56 29.54 10.99
C ARG A 3 -0.27 29.00 10.37
N LYS A 4 0.69 28.53 11.19
CA LYS A 4 1.95 27.94 10.72
C LYS A 4 1.73 26.70 9.83
N ARG A 5 0.83 25.79 10.23
CA ARG A 5 0.51 24.59 9.43
C ARG A 5 -0.23 24.93 8.13
N ARG A 6 -1.18 25.87 8.18
CA ARG A 6 -1.87 26.40 7.02
C ARG A 6 -0.88 27.00 6.03
N ASP A 7 -0.01 27.91 6.47
CA ASP A 7 0.95 28.59 5.61
C ASP A 7 1.95 27.59 5.00
N GLY A 8 2.38 26.58 5.78
CA GLY A 8 3.18 25.47 5.28
C GLY A 8 2.47 24.63 4.20
N LEU A 9 1.19 24.31 4.40
CA LEU A 9 0.38 23.57 3.42
C LEU A 9 0.23 24.36 2.11
N LEU A 10 -0.08 25.66 2.20
CA LEU A 10 -0.23 26.51 1.01
C LEU A 10 1.10 26.66 0.26
N LYS A 11 2.23 26.74 0.97
CA LYS A 11 3.56 26.74 0.35
C LYS A 11 3.81 25.44 -0.42
N LYS A 12 3.51 24.28 0.19
CA LYS A 12 3.67 22.97 -0.46
C LYS A 12 2.74 22.80 -1.66
N ALA A 13 1.52 23.31 -1.59
CA ALA A 13 0.58 23.33 -2.70
C ALA A 13 1.10 24.16 -3.88
N ASN A 14 1.71 25.31 -3.59
CA ASN A 14 2.35 26.16 -4.61
C ASN A 14 3.56 25.47 -5.25
N GLU A 15 4.45 24.88 -4.43
CA GLU A 15 5.58 24.08 -4.92
C GLU A 15 5.11 22.94 -5.83
N LEU A 16 4.07 22.20 -5.43
CA LEU A 16 3.49 21.10 -6.23
C LEU A 16 2.92 21.61 -7.57
N SER A 17 2.18 22.72 -7.54
CA SER A 17 1.59 23.30 -8.75
C SER A 17 2.67 23.74 -9.75
N ILE A 18 3.75 24.37 -9.27
CA ILE A 18 4.86 24.82 -10.11
C ILE A 18 5.68 23.63 -10.64
N LEU A 19 6.09 22.70 -9.77
CA LEU A 19 7.01 21.63 -10.15
C LEU A 19 6.36 20.59 -11.06
N CYS A 20 5.07 20.32 -10.88
CA CYS A 20 4.36 19.30 -11.64
C CYS A 20 3.47 19.88 -12.74
N GLY A 21 3.35 21.21 -12.85
CA GLY A 21 2.50 21.86 -13.86
C GLY A 21 1.00 21.53 -13.69
N VAL A 22 0.54 21.33 -12.45
CA VAL A 22 -0.84 20.94 -12.13
C VAL A 22 -1.63 22.07 -11.50
N ASP A 23 -2.93 22.13 -11.78
CA ASP A 23 -3.87 23.03 -11.11
C ASP A 23 -4.24 22.50 -9.72
N VAL A 24 -3.96 23.28 -8.67
CA VAL A 24 -4.21 22.89 -7.27
C VAL A 24 -5.18 23.86 -6.60
N GLY A 25 -6.30 23.38 -6.08
CA GLY A 25 -7.24 24.18 -5.27
C GLY A 25 -7.26 23.69 -3.82
N ILE A 26 -7.26 24.62 -2.86
CA ILE A 26 -7.37 24.28 -1.44
C ILE A 26 -8.46 25.12 -0.77
N VAL A 27 -9.35 24.43 -0.04
CA VAL A 27 -10.34 25.01 0.87
C VAL A 27 -10.04 24.58 2.30
N ILE A 28 -9.98 25.53 3.24
CA ILE A 28 -9.73 25.24 4.66
C ILE A 28 -10.79 25.92 5.50
N HIS A 29 -11.56 25.12 6.24
CA HIS A 29 -12.50 25.59 7.24
C HIS A 29 -11.84 25.62 8.62
N LYS A 30 -11.99 26.73 9.35
CA LYS A 30 -11.59 26.83 10.75
C LYS A 30 -12.86 26.81 11.60
N LYS A 31 -12.95 25.89 12.58
CA LYS A 31 -14.15 25.67 13.43
C LYS A 31 -14.75 26.95 14.05
N GLU A 32 -13.90 27.94 14.33
CA GLU A 32 -14.27 29.20 15.01
C GLU A 32 -14.52 30.38 14.05
N GLN A 33 -14.35 30.19 12.74
CA GLN A 33 -14.48 31.26 11.75
C GLN A 33 -15.46 30.83 10.66
N SER A 34 -16.37 31.74 10.30
CA SER A 34 -17.37 31.48 9.28
C SER A 34 -16.79 31.47 7.86
N ASN A 35 -15.63 32.10 7.64
CA ASN A 35 -14.98 32.16 6.34
C ASN A 35 -13.95 31.04 6.14
N ALA A 36 -14.07 30.35 5.01
CA ALA A 36 -13.05 29.41 4.56
C ALA A 36 -11.87 30.16 3.91
N VAL A 37 -10.67 29.64 4.06
CA VAL A 37 -9.53 30.07 3.25
C VAL A 37 -9.65 29.39 1.89
N LEU A 38 -9.73 30.19 0.83
CA LEU A 38 -9.75 29.73 -0.56
C LEU A 38 -8.43 30.12 -1.22
N TRP A 39 -7.65 29.13 -1.64
CA TRP A 39 -6.34 29.33 -2.28
C TRP A 39 -6.35 28.77 -3.71
N PRO A 40 -5.70 29.41 -4.70
CA PRO A 40 -4.75 30.55 -4.59
C PRO A 40 -5.37 31.92 -4.33
N SER A 41 -6.48 32.20 -4.99
CA SER A 41 -7.39 33.31 -4.72
C SER A 41 -8.81 32.76 -4.80
N PRO A 42 -9.82 33.44 -4.22
CA PRO A 42 -11.20 33.02 -4.35
C PRO A 42 -11.67 32.83 -5.81
N GLU A 43 -11.20 33.66 -6.75
CA GLU A 43 -11.55 33.61 -8.18
C GLU A 43 -10.89 32.40 -8.85
N SER A 44 -9.58 32.25 -8.65
CA SER A 44 -8.80 31.13 -9.20
C SER A 44 -9.29 29.78 -8.66
N PHE A 45 -9.60 29.72 -7.37
CA PHE A 45 -10.16 28.54 -6.72
C PHE A 45 -11.51 28.17 -7.33
N ARG A 46 -12.44 29.14 -7.47
CA ARG A 46 -13.76 28.88 -8.07
C ARG A 46 -13.65 28.41 -9.52
N SER A 47 -12.78 29.01 -10.32
CA SER A 47 -12.54 28.57 -11.70
C SER A 47 -12.03 27.12 -11.76
N ARG A 48 -11.08 26.75 -10.88
CA ARG A 48 -10.58 25.38 -10.78
C ARG A 48 -11.66 24.39 -10.33
N VAL A 49 -12.48 24.75 -9.35
CA VAL A 49 -13.59 23.92 -8.90
C VAL A 49 -14.63 23.75 -10.00
N GLN A 50 -14.95 24.80 -10.76
CA GLN A 50 -15.88 24.70 -11.89
C GLN A 50 -15.37 23.67 -12.92
N LYS A 51 -14.11 23.77 -13.35
CA LYS A 51 -13.49 22.77 -14.23
C LYS A 51 -13.51 21.36 -13.62
N PHE A 52 -13.29 21.25 -12.31
CA PHE A 52 -13.39 19.97 -11.62
C PHE A 52 -14.82 19.39 -11.65
N MET A 53 -15.84 20.24 -11.56
CA MET A 53 -17.24 19.82 -11.60
C MET A 53 -17.74 19.45 -13.01
N GLU A 54 -17.02 19.84 -14.07
CA GLU A 54 -17.31 19.45 -15.45
C GLU A 54 -17.03 17.95 -15.72
N PHE A 55 -16.17 17.30 -14.92
CA PHE A 55 -15.94 15.86 -15.00
C PHE A 55 -17.16 15.06 -14.52
N ARG A 56 -17.40 13.87 -15.08
CA ARG A 56 -18.50 12.98 -14.64
C ARG A 56 -18.32 12.53 -13.19
N ASP A 57 -19.42 12.38 -12.47
CA ASP A 57 -19.43 11.98 -11.05
C ASP A 57 -18.62 10.70 -10.76
N GLU A 58 -18.72 9.69 -11.62
CA GLU A 58 -17.98 8.42 -11.48
C GLU A 58 -16.47 8.64 -11.55
N GLU A 59 -16.01 9.50 -12.46
CA GLU A 59 -14.59 9.81 -12.62
C GLU A 59 -14.07 10.58 -11.39
N ARG A 60 -14.84 11.55 -10.88
CA ARG A 60 -14.49 12.29 -9.68
C ARG A 60 -14.41 11.37 -8.46
N LYS A 61 -15.43 10.53 -8.25
CA LYS A 61 -15.49 9.59 -7.11
C LYS A 61 -14.36 8.58 -7.14
N ARG A 62 -13.99 8.06 -8.32
CA ARG A 62 -12.91 7.08 -8.47
C ARG A 62 -11.55 7.62 -8.02
N ARG A 63 -11.28 8.91 -8.24
CA ARG A 63 -9.99 9.55 -7.91
C ARG A 63 -9.99 10.29 -6.57
N MET A 64 -11.14 10.45 -5.94
CA MET A 64 -11.27 11.14 -4.65
C MET A 64 -10.83 10.21 -3.51
N SER A 65 -10.08 10.76 -2.56
CA SER A 65 -9.71 10.05 -1.34
C SER A 65 -9.92 10.93 -0.11
N THR A 66 -10.02 10.29 1.05
CA THR A 66 -10.01 10.97 2.35
C THR A 66 -8.70 10.66 3.07
N HIS A 67 -8.31 11.52 4.01
CA HIS A 67 -7.12 11.25 4.82
C HIS A 67 -7.22 9.91 5.58
N GLU A 68 -8.37 9.62 6.17
CA GLU A 68 -8.61 8.35 6.87
C GLU A 68 -8.52 7.16 5.91
N GLY A 69 -9.15 7.25 4.73
CA GLY A 69 -9.10 6.19 3.72
C GLY A 69 -7.68 5.95 3.22
N LEU A 70 -6.91 7.01 2.96
CA LEU A 70 -5.52 6.92 2.52
C LEU A 70 -4.64 6.27 3.59
N VAL A 71 -4.76 6.67 4.86
CA VAL A 71 -4.00 6.08 5.97
C VAL A 71 -4.36 4.61 6.14
N LYS A 72 -5.65 4.24 6.07
CA LYS A 72 -6.09 2.84 6.11
C LYS A 72 -5.47 2.01 4.99
N GLN A 73 -5.45 2.53 3.76
CA GLN A 73 -4.83 1.86 2.61
C GLN A 73 -3.31 1.67 2.80
N MET A 74 -2.61 2.68 3.31
CA MET A 74 -1.17 2.57 3.60
C MET A 74 -0.88 1.51 4.65
N VAL A 75 -1.62 1.51 5.76
CA VAL A 75 -1.47 0.52 6.83
C VAL A 75 -1.75 -0.89 6.30
N GLN A 76 -2.82 -1.06 5.51
CA GLN A 76 -3.15 -2.33 4.89
C GLN A 76 -2.03 -2.84 3.96
N GLY A 77 -1.46 -1.95 3.14
CA GLY A 77 -0.33 -2.29 2.28
C GLY A 77 0.90 -2.76 3.06
N GLU A 78 1.22 -2.08 4.16
CA GLU A 78 2.32 -2.50 5.04
C GLU A 78 2.03 -3.84 5.74
N MET A 79 0.78 -4.09 6.15
CA MET A 79 0.38 -5.38 6.73
C MET A 79 0.53 -6.53 5.72
N GLU A 80 0.17 -6.31 4.47
CA GLU A 80 0.35 -7.30 3.39
C GLU A 80 1.83 -7.58 3.10
N ASN A 81 2.67 -6.53 3.12
CA ASN A 81 4.11 -6.68 2.97
C ASN A 81 4.72 -7.48 4.13
N LEU A 82 4.28 -7.20 5.36
CA LEU A 82 4.72 -7.91 6.56
C LEU A 82 4.33 -9.39 6.50
N GLU A 83 3.12 -9.71 6.05
CA GLU A 83 2.65 -11.09 5.88
C GLU A 83 3.46 -11.84 4.82
N LYS A 84 3.77 -11.20 3.68
CA LYS A 84 4.66 -11.79 2.65
C LYS A 84 6.06 -12.08 3.21
N LEU A 85 6.61 -11.14 3.98
CA LEU A 85 7.94 -11.31 4.58
C LEU A 85 7.95 -12.45 5.59
N LYS A 86 6.92 -12.53 6.46
CA LYS A 86 6.76 -13.61 7.43
C LYS A 86 6.69 -14.98 6.75
N ASN A 87 5.88 -15.10 5.70
CA ASN A 87 5.77 -16.35 4.93
C ASN A 87 7.10 -16.73 4.25
N ALA A 88 7.85 -15.76 3.72
CA ALA A 88 9.16 -16.01 3.13
C ALA A 88 10.20 -16.48 4.17
N ILE A 89 10.15 -15.93 5.39
CA ILE A 89 11.01 -16.36 6.51
C ILE A 89 10.66 -17.79 6.91
N GLN A 90 9.37 -18.08 7.14
CA GLN A 90 8.91 -19.42 7.52
C GLN A 90 9.27 -20.49 6.46
N LEU A 91 9.18 -20.15 5.17
CA LEU A 91 9.59 -21.05 4.10
C LEU A 91 11.10 -21.34 4.15
N LYS A 92 11.94 -20.31 4.40
CA LYS A 92 13.39 -20.48 4.55
C LYS A 92 13.77 -21.30 5.78
N GLU A 93 13.11 -21.09 6.91
CA GLU A 93 13.31 -21.88 8.13
C GLU A 93 12.96 -23.35 7.89
N SER A 94 11.82 -23.60 7.23
CA SER A 94 11.39 -24.96 6.89
C SER A 94 12.37 -25.65 5.93
N GLN A 95 12.91 -24.93 4.95
CA GLN A 95 13.96 -25.43 4.08
C GLN A 95 15.22 -25.84 4.86
N GLN A 96 15.65 -25.03 5.84
CA GLN A 96 16.81 -25.34 6.67
C GLN A 96 16.59 -26.61 7.51
N LEU A 97 15.38 -26.83 8.02
CA LEU A 97 15.03 -28.06 8.73
C LEU A 97 15.12 -29.29 7.81
N VAL A 98 14.60 -29.21 6.58
CA VAL A 98 14.73 -30.28 5.58
C VAL A 98 16.19 -30.58 5.29
N VAL A 99 17.00 -29.56 5.00
CA VAL A 99 18.45 -29.73 4.74
C VAL A 99 19.15 -30.40 5.93
N LYS A 100 18.86 -29.97 7.16
CA LYS A 100 19.42 -30.57 8.37
C LYS A 100 19.06 -32.05 8.50
N SER A 101 17.80 -32.41 8.27
CA SER A 101 17.35 -33.81 8.34
C SER A 101 18.03 -34.71 7.31
N MET A 102 18.31 -34.18 6.11
CA MET A 102 19.05 -34.88 5.06
C MET A 102 20.52 -35.08 5.43
N GLN A 103 21.14 -34.09 6.10
CA GLN A 103 22.52 -34.21 6.58
C GLN A 103 22.66 -35.26 7.69
N THR A 104 21.67 -35.35 8.59
CA THR A 104 21.67 -36.32 9.69
C THR A 104 21.12 -37.69 9.29
N ASN A 105 20.56 -37.82 8.08
CA ASN A 105 19.79 -38.99 7.62
C ASN A 105 18.79 -39.49 8.67
N SER A 106 18.19 -38.56 9.41
CA SER A 106 17.36 -38.88 10.56
C SER A 106 16.41 -37.74 10.89
N PHE A 107 15.17 -38.11 11.17
CA PHE A 107 14.15 -37.21 11.73
C PHE A 107 14.10 -37.28 13.26
N ASN A 108 14.92 -38.13 13.89
CA ASN A 108 14.99 -38.22 15.34
C ASN A 108 15.60 -36.92 15.90
N GLY A 109 14.87 -36.27 16.81
CA GLY A 109 15.28 -35.00 17.43
C GLY A 109 14.58 -33.75 16.87
N PHE A 110 13.65 -33.90 15.92
CA PHE A 110 12.76 -32.81 15.51
C PHE A 110 11.42 -32.89 16.24
N GLY A 111 10.91 -31.75 16.69
CA GLY A 111 9.58 -31.65 17.27
C GLY A 111 8.48 -31.77 16.21
N ILE A 112 7.25 -32.08 16.63
CA ILE A 112 6.11 -32.25 15.71
C ILE A 112 5.87 -30.99 14.85
N ASP A 113 6.03 -29.79 15.42
CA ASP A 113 5.88 -28.53 14.70
C ASP A 113 6.94 -28.35 13.61
N GLN A 114 8.17 -28.81 13.87
CA GLN A 114 9.26 -28.77 12.89
C GLN A 114 9.00 -29.77 11.76
N LEU A 115 8.53 -30.98 12.09
CA LEU A 115 8.14 -31.97 11.09
C LEU A 115 6.98 -31.47 10.21
N ASN A 116 5.98 -30.82 10.82
CA ASN A 116 4.87 -30.20 10.09
C ASN A 116 5.34 -29.06 9.18
N ALA A 117 6.28 -28.22 9.64
CA ALA A 117 6.88 -27.16 8.83
C ALA A 117 7.63 -27.74 7.62
N MET A 118 8.41 -28.81 7.83
CA MET A 118 9.09 -29.53 6.75
C MET A 118 8.10 -30.14 5.75
N ASN A 119 7.00 -30.74 6.22
CA ASN A 119 5.96 -31.29 5.37
C ASN A 119 5.29 -30.20 4.52
N SER A 120 4.93 -29.08 5.14
CA SER A 120 4.37 -27.90 4.45
C SER A 120 5.33 -27.36 3.37
N PHE A 121 6.64 -27.34 3.66
CA PHE A 121 7.65 -26.97 2.66
C PHE A 121 7.69 -27.94 1.48
N ALA A 122 7.66 -29.25 1.75
CA ALA A 122 7.63 -30.28 0.71
C ALA A 122 6.39 -30.13 -0.18
N ASP A 123 5.20 -29.97 0.41
CA ASP A 123 3.95 -29.73 -0.31
C ASP A 123 4.01 -28.48 -1.19
N HIS A 124 4.58 -27.39 -0.66
CA HIS A 124 4.77 -26.15 -1.42
C HIS A 124 5.70 -26.35 -2.62
N MET A 125 6.80 -27.10 -2.46
CA MET A 125 7.71 -27.41 -3.57
C MET A 125 7.06 -28.32 -4.62
N LEU A 126 6.28 -29.33 -4.20
CA LEU A 126 5.51 -30.20 -5.09
C LEU A 126 4.53 -29.39 -5.94
N LYS A 127 3.78 -28.46 -5.34
CA LYS A 127 2.87 -27.56 -6.07
C LYS A 127 3.59 -26.71 -7.10
N LYS A 128 4.78 -26.18 -6.78
CA LYS A 128 5.59 -25.41 -7.74
C LYS A 128 6.06 -26.26 -8.92
N LEU A 129 6.42 -27.52 -8.68
CA LEU A 129 6.80 -28.45 -9.75
C LEU A 129 5.61 -28.77 -10.66
N GLN A 130 4.43 -29.04 -10.08
CA GLN A 130 3.19 -29.26 -10.84
C GLN A 130 2.82 -28.07 -11.70
N GLN A 131 2.91 -26.85 -11.16
CA GLN A 131 2.61 -25.63 -11.91
C GLN A 131 3.56 -25.47 -13.11
N ARG A 132 4.87 -25.70 -12.89
CA ARG A 132 5.88 -25.61 -13.96
C ARG A 132 5.66 -26.67 -15.04
N ASP A 133 5.25 -27.88 -14.68
CA ASP A 133 4.94 -28.94 -15.64
C ASP A 133 3.73 -28.56 -16.52
N ASN A 134 2.67 -28.02 -15.91
CA ASN A 134 1.51 -27.50 -16.64
C ASN A 134 1.89 -26.37 -17.61
N ASP A 135 2.72 -25.42 -17.18
CA ASP A 135 3.16 -24.30 -18.02
C ASP A 135 4.01 -24.77 -19.24
N LEU A 136 4.74 -25.88 -19.09
CA LEU A 136 5.53 -26.47 -20.17
C LEU A 136 4.66 -27.26 -21.15
N ASN A 137 3.65 -27.98 -20.64
CA ASN A 137 2.73 -28.79 -21.44
C ASN A 137 1.61 -27.97 -22.11
N ALA A 138 1.45 -26.69 -21.74
CA ALA A 138 0.49 -25.76 -22.34
C ALA A 138 1.04 -24.97 -23.55
N LYS A 139 2.29 -25.23 -23.96
CA LYS A 139 2.92 -24.69 -25.18
C LYS A 139 3.00 -25.75 -26.27
#